data_AF-A0A1Z4RQP8-F1
#
_entry.id   AF-A0A1Z4RQP8-F1
#
_cell.length_a   1.000
_cell.length_b   1.000
_cell.length_c   1.000
_cell.angle_alpha   90.00
_cell.angle_beta   90.00
_cell.angle_gamma   90.00
#
_symmetry.space_group_name_H-M   'P 1'
#
loop_
_entity.id
_entity.type
_entity.pdbx_description
1 polymer ?
#
loop_
_entity_poly.entity_id
_entity_poly.type
_entity_poly.pdbx_seq_one_letter_code
_entity_poly.pdbx_strand_id
1 'polypeptide(L)' 'MKSSVTKAFRKQLDVLPTSVQEQASKAYELWQVYPYHPSLQFKRVSHRQPIYSARISLNYRVLGFLESNHVYWYWIGANR' A
#
# COMPACT_ATOMS: atom_id res chain seq x y z
N MET A 1 8.57 7.61 7.39
CA MET A 1 9.08 6.37 6.78
C MET A 1 9.35 6.64 5.30
N LYS A 2 10.37 6.01 4.67
CA LYS A 2 10.60 6.17 3.22
C LYS A 2 9.86 5.07 2.44
N SER A 3 9.59 5.29 1.16
CA SER A 3 9.02 4.25 0.31
C SER A 3 9.43 4.36 -1.16
N SER A 4 9.26 3.27 -1.88
CA SER A 4 9.35 3.22 -3.34
C SER A 4 8.37 2.19 -3.88
N VAL A 5 8.05 2.30 -5.17
CA VAL A 5 7.17 1.37 -5.89
C VAL A 5 7.98 0.59 -6.92
N THR A 6 7.65 -0.68 -7.11
CA THR A 6 8.21 -1.49 -8.20
C THR A 6 7.57 -1.14 -9.54
N LYS A 7 8.18 -1.60 -10.65
CA LYS A 7 7.56 -1.52 -11.99
C LYS A 7 6.23 -2.28 -12.06
N ALA A 8 6.12 -3.41 -11.36
CA ALA A 8 4.89 -4.22 -11.32
C ALA A 8 3.77 -3.47 -10.61
N PHE A 9 4.07 -2.82 -9.48
CA PHE A 9 3.12 -1.98 -8.76
C PHE A 9 2.56 -0.85 -9.64
N ARG A 10 3.43 -0.14 -10.38
CA ARG A 10 3.00 0.94 -11.29
C ARG A 10 2.01 0.42 -12.33
N LYS A 11 2.37 -0.65 -13.03
CA LYS A 11 1.49 -1.28 -14.03
C LYS A 11 0.14 -1.71 -13.45
N GLN A 12 0.12 -2.21 -12.21
CA GLN A 12 -1.12 -2.59 -11.55
C GLN A 12 -1.96 -1.37 -11.18
N LEU A 13 -1.35 -0.30 -10.67
CA LEU A 13 -2.05 0.94 -10.35
C LEU A 13 -2.68 1.57 -11.62
N ASP A 14 -1.92 1.61 -12.72
CA ASP A 14 -2.33 2.26 -13.97
C ASP A 14 -3.58 1.63 -14.61
N VAL A 15 -3.82 0.33 -14.37
CA VAL A 15 -5.00 -0.38 -14.90
C VAL A 15 -6.21 -0.35 -13.96
N LEU A 16 -6.09 0.20 -12.75
CA LEU A 16 -7.22 0.34 -11.85
C LEU A 16 -8.13 1.49 -12.28
N PRO A 17 -9.43 1.46 -11.93
CA PRO A 17 -10.31 2.59 -12.15
C PRO A 17 -9.74 3.87 -11.55
N THR A 18 -9.92 5.02 -12.23
CA THR A 18 -9.39 6.32 -11.79
C THR A 18 -9.75 6.64 -10.33
N SER A 19 -10.97 6.31 -9.90
CA SER A 19 -11.40 6.51 -8.52
C SER A 19 -10.57 5.73 -7.50
N VAL A 20 -10.06 4.55 -7.84
CA VAL A 20 -9.19 3.75 -6.98
C VAL A 20 -7.78 4.32 -6.98
N GLN A 21 -7.30 4.85 -8.11
CA GLN A 21 -6.00 5.53 -8.20
C GLN A 21 -5.98 6.78 -7.30
N GLU A 22 -7.06 7.58 -7.33
CA GLU A 22 -7.23 8.75 -6.45
C GLU A 22 -7.28 8.35 -4.97
N GLN A 23 -8.01 7.28 -4.63
CA GLN A 23 -8.02 6.73 -3.28
C GLN A 23 -6.61 6.28 -2.85
N ALA A 24 -5.84 5.67 -3.75
CA ALA A 24 -4.48 5.25 -3.47
C ALA A 24 -3.56 6.46 -3.19
N SER A 25 -3.69 7.55 -3.95
CA SER A 25 -2.96 8.81 -3.68
C SER A 25 -3.27 9.36 -2.29
N LYS A 26 -4.57 9.50 -1.96
CA LYS A 26 -5.01 10.02 -0.65
C LYS A 26 -4.54 9.14 0.51
N ALA A 27 -4.63 7.82 0.36
CA ALA A 27 -4.14 6.88 1.35
C ALA A 27 -2.61 6.98 1.51
N TYR A 28 -1.87 7.18 0.42
CA TYR A 28 -0.42 7.36 0.46
C TYR A 28 -0.02 8.68 1.14
N GLU A 29 -0.69 9.79 0.83
CA GLU A 29 -0.48 11.08 1.50
C GLU A 29 -0.70 10.97 3.02
N LEU A 30 -1.81 10.33 3.44
CA LEU A 30 -2.07 10.07 4.85
C LEU A 30 -0.99 9.18 5.48
N TRP A 31 -0.55 8.14 4.76
CA TRP A 31 0.48 7.23 5.24
C TRP A 31 1.84 7.93 5.41
N GLN A 32 2.17 8.91 4.57
CA GLN A 32 3.43 9.66 4.71
C GLN A 32 3.47 10.47 6.02
N VAL A 33 2.33 11.01 6.45
CA VAL A 33 2.21 11.83 7.66
C VAL A 33 1.98 10.95 8.89
N TYR A 34 1.08 9.97 8.80
CA TYR A 34 0.71 9.09 9.90
C TYR A 34 0.55 7.63 9.41
N PRO A 35 1.67 6.89 9.28
CA PRO A 35 1.68 5.54 8.72
C PRO A 35 0.74 4.55 9.43
N TYR A 36 0.56 4.74 10.74
CA TYR A 36 -0.24 3.87 11.61
C TYR A 36 -1.64 4.42 11.87
N HIS A 37 -2.13 5.36 11.05
CA HIS A 37 -3.51 5.83 11.16
C HIS A 37 -4.50 4.65 11.07
N PRO A 38 -5.50 4.52 11.98
CA PRO A 38 -6.36 3.34 12.05
C PRO A 38 -7.10 3.02 10.74
N SER A 39 -7.45 4.04 9.94
CA SER A 39 -8.13 3.83 8.65
C SER A 39 -7.28 3.08 7.63
N LEU A 40 -5.95 3.27 7.67
CA LEU A 40 -5.01 2.61 6.77
C LEU A 40 -4.82 1.14 7.15
N GLN A 41 -5.12 0.75 8.40
CA GLN A 41 -4.88 -0.61 8.89
C GLN A 41 -3.48 -1.13 8.51
N PHE A 42 -2.47 -0.26 8.57
CA PHE A 42 -1.11 -0.60 8.16
C PHE A 42 -0.51 -1.60 9.14
N LYS A 43 -0.37 -2.85 8.70
CA LYS A 43 0.04 -3.96 9.57
C LYS A 43 0.81 -5.03 8.83
N ARG A 44 1.63 -5.78 9.57
CA ARG A 44 2.30 -6.97 9.07
C ARG A 44 1.27 -8.08 8.81
N VAL A 45 1.37 -8.73 7.65
CA VAL A 45 0.44 -9.78 7.20
C VAL A 45 1.12 -11.12 6.92
N SER A 46 2.45 -11.21 7.09
CA SER A 46 3.20 -12.44 6.98
C SER A 46 4.01 -12.72 8.23
N HIS A 47 3.95 -13.95 8.74
CA HIS A 47 4.78 -14.40 9.86
C HIS A 47 6.23 -14.63 9.44
N ARG A 48 6.48 -14.99 8.18
CA ARG A 48 7.80 -15.40 7.68
C ARG A 48 8.62 -14.27 7.09
N GLN A 49 7.95 -13.27 6.51
CA GLN A 49 8.60 -12.14 5.84
C GLN A 49 8.02 -10.83 6.40
N PRO A 50 8.77 -9.71 6.37
CA PRO A 50 8.26 -8.39 6.77
C PRO A 50 7.34 -7.80 5.69
N ILE A 51 6.29 -8.53 5.32
CA ILE A 51 5.27 -8.09 4.38
C ILE A 51 4.19 -7.35 5.16
N TYR A 52 3.91 -6.13 4.73
CA TYR A 52 2.90 -5.25 5.29
C TYR A 52 1.79 -5.00 4.28
N SER A 53 0.57 -4.87 4.79
CA SER A 53 -0.59 -4.42 4.02
C SER A 53 -1.07 -3.07 4.52
N ALA A 54 -1.59 -2.25 3.61
CA ALA A 54 -2.32 -1.02 3.92
C ALA A 54 -3.65 -0.98 3.14
N ARG A 55 -4.65 -0.34 3.75
CA ARG A 55 -5.99 -0.11 3.20
C ARG A 55 -6.00 1.10 2.30
N ILE A 56 -6.46 0.89 1.07
CA ILE A 56 -6.79 1.98 0.13
C ILE A 56 -8.26 2.33 0.26
N SER A 57 -9.12 1.30 0.23
CA SER A 57 -10.56 1.42 0.46
C SER A 57 -11.11 0.10 1.01
N LEU A 58 -12.43 -0.02 1.11
CA LEU A 58 -13.05 -1.26 1.58
C LEU A 58 -12.61 -2.48 0.75
N ASN A 59 -12.50 -2.28 -0.57
CA ASN A 59 -12.28 -3.35 -1.54
C ASN A 59 -10.85 -3.41 -2.06
N TYR A 60 -9.97 -2.46 -1.73
CA TYR A 60 -8.62 -2.38 -2.29
C TYR A 60 -7.54 -2.30 -1.22
N ARG A 61 -6.45 -3.03 -1.46
CA ARG A 61 -5.27 -3.11 -0.59
C ARG A 61 -3.99 -2.96 -1.38
N VAL A 62 -2.95 -2.56 -0.68
CA VAL A 62 -1.55 -2.62 -1.13
C VAL A 62 -0.77 -3.61 -0.29
N LEU A 63 0.30 -4.16 -0.87
CA LEU A 63 1.32 -4.93 -0.17
C LEU A 63 2.70 -4.33 -0.42
N GLY A 64 3.50 -4.30 0.64
CA GLY A 64 4.87 -3.84 0.59
C GLY A 64 5.78 -4.66 1.50
N PHE A 65 7.06 -4.73 1.12
CA PHE A 65 8.11 -5.30 1.94
C PHE A 65 8.77 -4.18 2.75
N LEU A 66 8.83 -4.32 4.08
CA LEU A 66 9.45 -3.35 4.97
C LEU A 66 10.86 -3.80 5.34
N GLU A 67 11.86 -2.98 4.98
CA GLU A 67 13.26 -3.20 5.34
C GLU A 67 13.89 -1.89 5.79
N SER A 68 14.55 -1.88 6.95
CA SER A 68 15.29 -0.71 7.44
C SER A 68 14.53 0.62 7.36
N ASN A 69 13.24 0.61 7.71
CA ASN A 69 12.34 1.79 7.67
C ASN A 69 12.04 2.33 6.25
N HIS A 70 12.18 1.47 5.23
CA HIS A 70 11.79 1.73 3.84
C HIS A 70 10.79 0.68 3.38
N VAL A 71 9.66 1.11 2.81
CA VAL A 71 8.67 0.18 2.24
C VAL A 71 8.80 0.11 0.73
N TYR A 72 9.00 -1.10 0.23
CA TYR A 72 8.98 -1.42 -1.19
C TYR A 72 7.60 -1.95 -1.57
N TRP A 73 6.73 -1.07 -2.08
CA TRP A 73 5.40 -1.43 -2.54
C TRP A 73 5.49 -2.21 -3.85
N TYR A 74 4.99 -3.44 -3.84
CA TYR A 74 5.11 -4.34 -4.98
C TYR A 74 3.78 -4.82 -5.55
N TRP A 75 2.68 -4.65 -4.80
CA TRP A 75 1.36 -5.03 -5.25
C TRP A 75 0.26 -4.05 -4.82
N ILE A 76 -0.71 -3.80 -5.71
CA ILE A 76 -1.99 -3.15 -5.41
C ILE A 76 -3.12 -3.90 -6.13
N GLY A 77 -4.25 -4.09 -5.46
CA GLY A 77 -5.38 -4.75 -6.08
C GLY A 77 -6.57 -4.93 -5.16
N ALA A 78 -7.61 -5.57 -5.72
CA ALA A 78 -8.81 -5.89 -4.98
C ALA A 78 -8.50 -6.94 -3.89
N ASN A 79 -9.02 -6.70 -2.69
CA ASN A 79 -8.95 -7.65 -1.60
C ASN A 79 -10.27 -8.42 -1.56
N ARG A 80 -10.22 -9.73 -1.85
CA ARG A 80 -11.34 -10.63 -1.62
C ARG A 80 -11.45 -10.99 -0.15
#